data_AF-A0A8D8KCI4-F1
#
_entry.id   AF-A0A8D8KCI4-F1
#
_cell.length_a   1.000
_cell.length_b   1.000
_cell.length_c   1.000
_cell.angle_alpha   90.00
_cell.angle_beta   90.00
_cell.angle_gamma   90.00
#
_symmetry.space_group_name_H-M   'P 1'
#
loop_
_entity.id
_entity.type
_entity.pdbx_description
1 polymer ?
#
loop_
_entity_poly.entity_id
_entity_poly.type
_entity_poly.pdbx_seq_one_letter_code
_entity_poly.pdbx_strand_id
1 'polypeptide(L)'
;MATPAVLLRQNLPARAVLLLVHFLYSLVERLLLVFQRFQKRSRTESIRQEDDDSCWENRLGRESASVEYGVRGLTKVPAHLVVMLGPEEPDYRQLARFICWGLAAGVGHVSFYDHRGTLKRNHARVLEHMVRLPRADSDQIVWTAQLKPGLPIPPRNGYRRRLVVSFFSPHEDGRGQLVQTARTMGQELRDGRIGSSEDITIETVDRRQRDHFRDVPDPDLA
;
A
#
# COMPACT_ATOMS: atom_id res chain seq x y z
N MET A 1 38.10 -81.27 21.60
CA MET A 1 38.07 -79.98 22.31
C MET A 1 38.36 -78.86 21.32
N ALA A 2 37.32 -78.17 20.83
CA ALA A 2 37.34 -76.79 20.34
C ALA A 2 35.86 -76.39 20.14
N THR A 3 35.47 -75.23 20.67
CA THR A 3 34.11 -74.78 20.98
C THR A 3 33.32 -74.28 19.76
N PRO A 4 31.97 -74.37 19.75
CA PRO A 4 31.10 -73.87 18.68
C PRO A 4 30.84 -72.35 18.81
N ALA A 5 31.82 -71.59 19.27
CA ALA A 5 31.66 -70.15 19.58
C ALA A 5 32.37 -69.22 18.57
N VAL A 6 33.09 -69.77 17.59
CA VAL A 6 34.02 -68.97 16.76
C VAL A 6 33.41 -68.48 15.44
N LEU A 7 32.27 -69.03 14.99
CA LEU A 7 31.68 -68.62 13.70
C LEU A 7 30.71 -67.43 13.78
N LEU A 8 30.34 -66.96 14.98
CA LEU A 8 29.43 -65.81 15.11
C LEU A 8 30.14 -64.45 15.14
N ARG A 9 31.48 -64.42 15.21
CA ARG A 9 32.25 -63.19 15.48
C ARG A 9 32.79 -62.47 14.24
N GLN A 10 32.71 -63.06 13.04
CA GLN A 10 33.39 -62.51 11.85
C GLN A 10 32.53 -61.59 10.97
N ASN A 11 31.21 -61.53 11.19
CA ASN A 11 30.29 -60.77 10.32
C ASN A 11 29.67 -59.53 10.97
N LEU A 12 30.05 -59.19 12.20
CA LEU A 12 29.59 -58.00 12.92
C LEU A 12 29.92 -56.68 12.22
N PRO A 13 31.17 -56.42 11.76
CA PRO A 13 31.48 -55.17 11.07
C PRO A 13 30.78 -55.10 9.71
N ALA A 14 30.70 -56.21 8.97
CA ALA A 14 30.02 -56.28 7.68
C ALA A 14 28.50 -56.01 7.81
N ARG A 15 27.85 -56.56 8.84
CA ARG A 15 26.44 -56.28 9.15
C ARG A 15 26.21 -54.85 9.60
N ALA A 16 27.11 -54.29 10.41
CA ALA A 16 27.04 -52.89 10.83
C ALA A 16 27.20 -51.93 9.65
N VAL A 17 28.12 -52.22 8.73
CA VAL A 17 28.30 -51.46 7.47
C VAL A 17 27.05 -51.56 6.61
N LEU A 18 26.47 -52.75 6.44
CA LEU A 18 25.25 -52.94 5.65
C LEU A 18 24.07 -52.15 6.25
N LEU A 19 23.89 -52.19 7.57
CA LEU A 19 22.87 -51.41 8.27
C LEU A 19 23.11 -49.90 8.16
N LEU A 20 24.37 -49.45 8.24
CA LEU A 20 24.75 -48.05 8.04
C LEU A 20 24.41 -47.60 6.62
N VAL A 21 24.71 -48.42 5.60
CA VAL A 21 24.38 -48.13 4.20
C VAL A 21 22.87 -48.05 4.00
N HIS A 22 22.10 -48.99 4.54
CA HIS A 22 20.64 -48.93 4.48
C HIS A 22 20.06 -47.74 5.24
N PHE A 23 20.63 -47.38 6.39
CA PHE A 23 20.22 -46.20 7.15
C PHE A 23 20.50 -44.91 6.39
N LEU A 24 21.69 -44.76 5.81
CA LEU A 24 22.07 -43.61 4.99
C LEU A 24 21.19 -43.50 3.74
N TYR A 25 20.92 -44.61 3.06
CA TYR A 25 20.01 -44.64 1.92
C TYR A 25 18.59 -44.20 2.31
N SER A 26 18.06 -44.76 3.40
CA SER A 26 16.74 -44.39 3.94
C SER A 26 16.67 -42.93 4.40
N LEU A 27 17.78 -42.39 4.93
CA LEU A 27 17.89 -40.99 5.35
C LEU A 27 17.87 -40.06 4.13
N VAL A 28 18.64 -40.38 3.09
CA VAL A 28 18.70 -39.61 1.83
C VAL A 28 17.33 -39.61 1.14
N GLU A 29 16.67 -40.77 1.05
CA GLU A 29 15.34 -40.88 0.44
C GLU A 29 14.31 -40.00 1.18
N ARG A 30 14.31 -40.03 2.52
CA ARG A 30 13.41 -39.18 3.32
C ARG A 30 13.72 -37.70 3.14
N LEU A 31 15.00 -37.31 3.08
CA LEU A 31 15.38 -35.92 2.84
C LEU A 31 14.93 -35.44 1.45
N LEU A 32 15.08 -36.27 0.41
CA LEU A 32 14.60 -35.96 -0.94
C LEU A 32 13.07 -35.82 -0.98
N LEU A 33 12.32 -36.70 -0.31
CA LEU A 33 10.86 -36.60 -0.25
C LEU A 33 10.38 -35.35 0.50
N VAL A 34 11.05 -34.98 1.60
CA VAL A 34 10.76 -33.74 2.34
C VAL A 34 11.07 -32.53 1.46
N PHE A 35 12.22 -32.53 0.80
CA PHE A 35 12.62 -31.45 -0.10
C PHE A 35 11.65 -31.29 -1.28
N GLN A 36 11.24 -32.39 -1.92
CA GLN A 36 10.23 -32.39 -2.98
C GLN A 36 8.86 -31.89 -2.48
N ARG A 37 8.43 -32.26 -1.27
CA ARG A 37 7.19 -31.72 -0.68
C ARG A 37 7.29 -30.23 -0.41
N PHE A 38 8.43 -29.76 0.08
CA PHE A 38 8.67 -28.35 0.34
C PHE A 38 8.67 -27.54 -0.95
N GLN A 39 9.37 -28.04 -1.99
CA GLN A 39 9.36 -27.46 -3.33
C GLN A 39 7.95 -27.48 -3.96
N LYS A 40 7.22 -28.60 -3.85
CA LYS A 40 5.86 -28.70 -4.39
C LYS A 40 4.91 -27.76 -3.66
N ARG A 41 5.02 -27.63 -2.34
CA ARG A 41 4.23 -26.69 -1.55
C ARG A 41 4.53 -25.25 -1.93
N SER A 42 5.81 -24.86 -1.96
CA SER A 42 6.22 -23.51 -2.37
C SER A 42 5.79 -23.17 -3.81
N ARG A 43 5.95 -24.12 -4.74
CA ARG A 43 5.50 -23.94 -6.14
C ARG A 43 3.98 -23.84 -6.25
N THR A 44 3.23 -24.61 -5.46
CA THR A 44 1.76 -24.55 -5.45
C THR A 44 1.26 -23.25 -4.82
N GLU A 45 1.92 -22.76 -3.75
CA GLU A 45 1.61 -21.48 -3.12
C GLU A 45 1.93 -20.32 -4.09
N SER A 46 3.05 -20.38 -4.81
CA SER A 46 3.38 -19.40 -5.86
C SER A 46 2.36 -19.38 -7.00
N ILE A 47 1.99 -20.54 -7.54
CA ILE A 47 0.98 -20.64 -8.62
C ILE A 47 -0.38 -20.13 -8.13
N ARG A 48 -0.79 -20.50 -6.91
CA ARG A 48 -2.04 -20.00 -6.32
C ARG A 48 -2.05 -18.49 -6.14
N GLN A 49 -0.92 -17.91 -5.78
CA GLN A 49 -0.78 -16.47 -5.63
C GLN A 49 -0.83 -15.76 -6.99
N GLU A 50 -0.15 -16.29 -8.01
CA GLU A 50 -0.23 -15.78 -9.39
C GLU A 50 -1.65 -15.88 -9.97
N ASP A 51 -2.37 -16.97 -9.69
CA ASP A 51 -3.77 -17.16 -10.09
C ASP A 51 -4.71 -16.19 -9.37
N ASP A 52 -4.53 -15.96 -8.06
CA ASP A 52 -5.33 -14.97 -7.33
C ASP A 52 -5.06 -13.56 -7.84
N ASP A 53 -3.79 -13.23 -8.10
CA ASP A 53 -3.40 -11.92 -8.61
C ASP A 53 -3.96 -11.69 -10.02
N SER A 54 -3.81 -12.63 -10.96
CA SER A 54 -4.40 -12.47 -12.30
C SER A 54 -5.93 -12.35 -12.29
N CYS A 55 -6.62 -13.08 -11.42
CA CYS A 55 -8.07 -12.95 -11.22
C CYS A 55 -8.44 -11.56 -10.69
N TRP A 56 -7.62 -11.03 -9.78
CA TRP A 56 -7.80 -9.72 -9.17
C TRP A 56 -7.69 -8.58 -10.20
N GLU A 57 -6.65 -8.60 -11.03
CA GLU A 57 -6.40 -7.59 -12.05
C GLU A 57 -7.53 -7.56 -13.09
N ASN A 58 -7.94 -8.75 -13.55
CA ASN A 58 -9.06 -8.91 -14.49
C ASN A 58 -10.40 -8.45 -13.92
N ARG A 59 -10.65 -8.70 -12.63
CA ARG A 59 -11.84 -8.19 -11.94
C ARG A 59 -11.81 -6.66 -11.89
N LEU A 60 -10.67 -6.07 -11.52
CA LEU A 60 -10.56 -4.63 -11.41
C LEU A 60 -10.66 -3.88 -12.73
N GLY A 61 -10.14 -4.45 -13.81
CA GLY A 61 -10.33 -3.88 -15.15
C GLY A 61 -11.82 -3.78 -15.50
N ARG A 62 -12.60 -4.82 -15.21
CA ARG A 62 -14.06 -4.83 -15.40
C ARG A 62 -14.78 -3.84 -14.50
N GLU A 63 -14.41 -3.78 -13.21
CA GLU A 63 -14.99 -2.83 -12.26
C GLU A 63 -14.71 -1.38 -12.68
N SER A 64 -13.46 -1.08 -13.05
CA SER A 64 -13.05 0.24 -13.54
C SER A 64 -13.80 0.65 -14.81
N ALA A 65 -13.97 -0.28 -15.76
CA ALA A 65 -14.77 -0.04 -16.97
C ALA A 65 -16.24 0.22 -16.64
N SER A 66 -16.80 -0.52 -15.67
CA SER A 66 -18.17 -0.31 -15.20
C SER A 66 -18.34 1.06 -14.53
N VAL A 67 -17.35 1.51 -13.75
CA VAL A 67 -17.34 2.85 -13.14
C VAL A 67 -17.26 3.93 -14.22
N GLU A 68 -16.35 3.79 -15.18
CA GLU A 68 -16.23 4.75 -16.31
C GLU A 68 -17.52 4.85 -17.10
N TYR A 69 -18.23 3.73 -17.32
CA TYR A 69 -19.53 3.73 -17.97
C TYR A 69 -20.60 4.40 -17.10
N GLY A 70 -20.70 4.03 -15.83
CA GLY A 70 -21.70 4.57 -14.90
C GLY A 70 -21.59 6.08 -14.69
N VAL A 71 -20.35 6.60 -14.68
CA VAL A 71 -20.08 8.03 -14.50
C VAL A 71 -20.63 8.89 -15.64
N ARG A 72 -20.80 8.33 -16.85
CA ARG A 72 -21.42 9.07 -17.98
C ARG A 72 -22.87 9.47 -17.72
N GLY A 73 -23.55 8.78 -16.81
CA GLY A 73 -24.92 9.10 -16.40
C GLY A 73 -25.00 10.08 -15.21
N LEU A 74 -23.88 10.47 -14.61
CA LEU A 74 -23.85 11.39 -13.47
C LEU A 74 -23.83 12.85 -13.95
N THR A 75 -24.52 13.72 -13.22
CA THR A 75 -24.57 15.17 -13.49
C THR A 75 -23.28 15.88 -13.08
N LYS A 76 -22.66 15.42 -12.00
CA LYS A 76 -21.39 15.96 -11.46
C LYS A 76 -20.55 14.81 -10.90
N VAL A 77 -19.24 14.90 -11.12
CA VAL A 77 -18.22 14.09 -10.44
C VAL A 77 -17.48 14.99 -9.46
N PRO A 78 -17.27 14.57 -8.19
CA PRO A 78 -16.49 15.35 -7.25
C PRO A 78 -15.06 15.51 -7.75
N ALA A 79 -14.53 16.74 -7.69
CA ALA A 79 -13.13 17.02 -8.00
C ALA A 79 -12.21 16.46 -6.91
N HIS A 80 -12.67 16.54 -5.65
CA HIS A 80 -11.98 15.96 -4.50
C HIS A 80 -12.91 15.11 -3.65
N LEU A 81 -12.51 13.86 -3.46
CA LEU A 81 -13.23 12.88 -2.67
C LEU A 81 -12.40 12.47 -1.44
N VAL A 82 -13.03 12.47 -0.28
CA VAL A 82 -12.44 12.01 0.97
C VAL A 82 -13.04 10.66 1.35
N VAL A 83 -12.21 9.79 1.91
CA VAL A 83 -12.61 8.49 2.46
C VAL A 83 -12.21 8.47 3.93
N MET A 84 -13.21 8.47 4.81
CA MET A 84 -12.98 8.33 6.25
C MET A 84 -12.89 6.86 6.64
N LEU A 85 -11.74 6.46 7.16
CA LEU A 85 -11.52 5.10 7.66
C LEU A 85 -12.05 4.96 9.08
N GLY A 86 -12.76 3.86 9.30
CA GLY A 86 -13.26 3.48 10.62
C GLY A 86 -12.16 3.02 11.59
N PRO A 87 -12.56 2.50 12.77
CA PRO A 87 -11.64 1.98 13.79
C PRO A 87 -10.90 0.69 13.40
N GLU A 88 -11.34 0.05 12.32
CA GLU A 88 -10.82 -1.23 11.82
C GLU A 88 -9.45 -1.07 11.15
N GLU A 89 -8.74 -2.19 10.98
CA GLU A 89 -7.49 -2.18 10.25
C GLU A 89 -7.74 -1.89 8.76
N PRO A 90 -6.98 -0.97 8.14
CA PRO A 90 -7.20 -0.62 6.74
C PRO A 90 -6.82 -1.79 5.83
N ASP A 91 -7.78 -2.24 5.01
CA ASP A 91 -7.50 -3.19 3.94
C ASP A 91 -6.84 -2.47 2.76
N TYR A 92 -5.52 -2.60 2.66
CA TYR A 92 -4.71 -1.98 1.61
C TYR A 92 -5.09 -2.42 0.19
N ARG A 93 -5.61 -3.64 0.01
CA ARG A 93 -6.07 -4.13 -1.30
C ARG A 93 -7.34 -3.39 -1.70
N GLN A 94 -8.30 -3.25 -0.79
CA GLN A 94 -9.53 -2.48 -1.05
C GLN A 94 -9.24 -0.99 -1.29
N LEU A 95 -8.29 -0.39 -0.56
CA LEU A 95 -7.88 0.98 -0.81
C LEU A 95 -7.27 1.16 -2.20
N ALA A 96 -6.44 0.23 -2.65
CA ALA A 96 -5.91 0.24 -4.02
C ALA A 96 -7.05 0.14 -5.06
N ARG A 97 -8.05 -0.72 -4.85
CA ARG A 97 -9.24 -0.80 -5.72
C ARG A 97 -9.97 0.52 -5.80
N PHE A 98 -10.19 1.14 -4.65
CA PHE A 98 -10.88 2.42 -4.56
C PHE A 98 -10.15 3.53 -5.33
N ILE A 99 -8.82 3.56 -5.25
CA ILE A 99 -7.99 4.51 -6.01
C ILE A 99 -8.15 4.28 -7.52
N CYS A 100 -8.15 3.02 -7.98
CA CYS A 100 -8.43 2.70 -9.38
C CYS A 100 -9.83 3.14 -9.83
N TRP A 101 -10.85 2.93 -8.99
CA TRP A 101 -12.20 3.42 -9.29
C TRP A 101 -12.27 4.94 -9.35
N GLY A 102 -11.59 5.65 -8.44
CA GLY A 102 -11.49 7.11 -8.47
C GLY A 102 -10.83 7.62 -9.74
N LEU A 103 -9.76 6.96 -10.18
CA LEU A 103 -9.08 7.27 -11.44
C LEU A 103 -9.98 7.00 -12.65
N ALA A 104 -10.70 5.88 -12.65
CA ALA A 104 -11.65 5.52 -13.71
C ALA A 104 -12.85 6.47 -13.77
N ALA A 105 -13.31 6.95 -12.61
CA ALA A 105 -14.37 7.95 -12.51
C ALA A 105 -13.93 9.36 -12.93
N GLY A 106 -12.62 9.60 -13.07
CA GLY A 106 -12.09 10.92 -13.40
C GLY A 106 -12.06 11.89 -12.22
N VAL A 107 -12.01 11.37 -10.99
CA VAL A 107 -11.81 12.18 -9.79
C VAL A 107 -10.38 12.75 -9.80
N GLY A 108 -10.22 14.04 -9.51
CA GLY A 108 -8.92 14.71 -9.54
C GLY A 108 -8.08 14.44 -8.29
N HIS A 109 -8.72 14.39 -7.12
CA HIS A 109 -8.08 14.20 -5.83
C HIS A 109 -8.84 13.17 -5.00
N VAL A 110 -8.13 12.22 -4.40
CA VAL A 110 -8.68 11.29 -3.40
C VAL A 110 -7.84 11.42 -2.13
N SER A 111 -8.50 11.54 -0.99
CA SER A 111 -7.83 11.68 0.30
C SER A 111 -8.37 10.70 1.32
N PHE A 112 -7.48 9.95 1.94
CA PHE A 112 -7.86 9.00 2.97
C PHE A 112 -7.56 9.58 4.34
N TYR A 113 -8.57 9.59 5.20
CA TYR A 113 -8.45 10.04 6.58
C TYR A 113 -8.46 8.84 7.52
N ASP A 114 -7.37 8.65 8.26
CA ASP A 114 -7.23 7.59 9.26
C ASP A 114 -7.01 8.19 10.66
N HIS A 115 -7.96 7.92 11.55
CA HIS A 115 -7.92 8.36 12.94
C HIS A 115 -6.67 7.90 13.72
N ARG A 116 -6.05 6.75 13.37
CA ARG A 116 -4.82 6.23 14.01
C ARG A 116 -3.54 6.64 13.30
N GLY A 117 -3.62 7.23 12.11
CA GLY A 117 -2.47 7.51 11.26
C GLY A 117 -1.66 6.26 10.87
N THR A 118 -2.25 5.08 10.95
CA THR A 118 -1.65 3.81 10.52
C THR A 118 -1.44 3.82 9.01
N LEU A 119 -2.42 4.32 8.25
CA LEU A 119 -2.34 4.38 6.80
C LEU A 119 -1.21 5.31 6.32
N LYS A 120 -1.04 6.47 6.97
CA LYS A 120 0.04 7.42 6.65
C LYS A 120 1.42 6.79 6.86
N ARG A 121 1.60 6.00 7.93
CA ARG A 121 2.84 5.26 8.23
C ARG A 121 3.08 4.08 7.29
N ASN A 122 2.02 3.37 6.90
CA ASN A 122 2.09 2.14 6.12
C ASN A 122 1.69 2.33 4.64
N HIS A 123 1.72 3.55 4.11
CA HIS A 123 1.25 3.88 2.76
C HIS A 123 2.00 3.11 1.65
N ALA A 124 3.23 2.65 1.93
CA ALA A 124 4.01 1.77 1.05
C ALA A 124 3.26 0.48 0.68
N ARG A 125 2.40 -0.05 1.57
CA ARG A 125 1.60 -1.26 1.29
C ARG A 125 0.52 -1.01 0.24
N VAL A 126 -0.12 0.17 0.26
CA VAL A 126 -1.06 0.57 -0.81
C VAL A 126 -0.33 0.69 -2.14
N LEU A 127 0.84 1.33 -2.13
CA LEU A 127 1.68 1.49 -3.31
C LEU A 127 2.09 0.15 -3.93
N GLU A 128 2.45 -0.82 -3.10
CA GLU A 128 2.81 -2.17 -3.56
C GLU A 128 1.66 -2.83 -4.34
N HIS A 129 0.44 -2.77 -3.80
CA HIS A 129 -0.74 -3.28 -4.50
C HIS A 129 -1.06 -2.51 -5.79
N MET A 130 -0.77 -1.21 -5.81
CA MET A 130 -1.01 -0.34 -6.96
C MET A 130 -0.03 -0.53 -8.10
N VAL A 131 1.24 -0.89 -7.83
CA VAL A 131 2.24 -1.16 -8.88
C VAL A 131 1.86 -2.38 -9.71
N ARG A 132 1.18 -3.35 -9.10
CA ARG A 132 0.71 -4.57 -9.77
C ARG A 132 -0.53 -4.34 -10.62
N LEU A 133 -1.14 -3.15 -10.57
CA LEU A 133 -2.41 -2.92 -11.24
C LEU A 133 -2.27 -2.47 -12.69
N PRO A 134 -3.07 -3.06 -13.62
CA PRO A 134 -3.13 -2.58 -14.97
C PRO A 134 -3.70 -1.16 -14.98
N ARG A 135 -2.92 -0.22 -15.51
CA ARG A 135 -3.34 1.15 -15.77
C ARG A 135 -2.94 1.51 -17.19
N ALA A 136 -3.74 2.36 -17.84
CA ALA A 136 -3.35 2.87 -19.15
C ALA A 136 -2.11 3.75 -19.01
N ASP A 137 -1.20 3.69 -19.98
CA ASP A 137 -0.02 4.58 -20.02
C ASP A 137 -0.40 6.06 -20.06
N SER A 138 -1.62 6.36 -20.49
CA SER A 138 -2.21 7.70 -20.50
C SER A 138 -2.64 8.21 -19.12
N ASP A 139 -2.58 7.39 -18.07
CA ASP A 139 -3.11 7.73 -16.76
C ASP A 139 -1.99 7.94 -15.73
N GLN A 140 -2.15 8.96 -14.89
CA GLN A 140 -1.17 9.34 -13.87
C GLN A 140 -1.76 9.28 -12.46
N ILE A 141 -1.06 8.62 -11.55
CA ILE A 141 -1.37 8.69 -10.11
C ILE A 141 -0.21 9.40 -9.41
N VAL A 142 -0.52 10.48 -8.69
CA VAL A 142 0.47 11.28 -7.96
C VAL A 142 0.26 11.08 -6.46
N TRP A 143 1.28 10.55 -5.80
CA TRP A 143 1.25 10.25 -4.36
C TRP A 143 1.87 11.39 -3.57
N THR A 144 1.07 12.11 -2.80
CA THR A 144 1.60 13.26 -2.02
C THR A 144 2.55 12.83 -0.91
N ALA A 145 2.47 11.57 -0.45
CA ALA A 145 3.42 10.98 0.50
C ALA A 145 4.84 10.81 -0.08
N GLN A 146 5.00 10.69 -1.40
CA GLN A 146 6.30 10.53 -2.05
C GLN A 146 6.93 11.86 -2.49
N LEU A 147 6.16 12.96 -2.46
CA LEU A 147 6.65 14.28 -2.81
C LEU A 147 7.51 14.84 -1.69
N LYS A 148 8.66 15.44 -2.05
CA LYS A 148 9.49 16.15 -1.07
C LYS A 148 8.68 17.28 -0.42
N PRO A 149 8.87 17.54 0.89
CA PRO A 149 8.24 18.68 1.55
C PRO A 149 8.52 19.98 0.81
N GLY A 150 7.50 20.82 0.66
CA GLY A 150 7.63 22.13 -0.02
C GLY A 150 7.67 22.11 -1.55
N LEU A 151 7.68 20.94 -2.19
CA LEU A 151 7.49 20.87 -3.64
C LEU A 151 6.00 20.85 -4.00
N PRO A 152 5.58 21.63 -5.02
CA PRO A 152 4.21 21.60 -5.51
C PRO A 152 3.91 20.26 -6.18
N ILE A 153 2.62 19.96 -6.29
CA ILE A 153 2.17 18.78 -7.01
C ILE A 153 2.48 18.98 -8.51
N PRO A 154 3.15 18.02 -9.19
CA PRO A 154 3.50 18.17 -10.60
C PRO A 154 2.26 18.45 -11.48
N PRO A 155 2.37 19.21 -12.57
CA PRO A 155 1.24 19.48 -13.45
C PRO A 155 0.79 18.21 -14.20
N ARG A 156 -0.46 18.20 -14.70
CA ARG A 156 -1.06 17.05 -15.40
C ARG A 156 -0.45 16.73 -16.77
N ASN A 157 0.36 17.61 -17.33
CA ASN A 157 0.80 17.65 -18.74
C ASN A 157 0.81 16.30 -19.49
N GLY A 158 -0.12 16.15 -20.45
CA GLY A 158 -0.20 15.03 -21.40
C GLY A 158 -1.03 13.81 -20.96
N TYR A 159 -1.43 13.70 -19.69
CA TYR A 159 -2.18 12.54 -19.19
C TYR A 159 -3.70 12.69 -19.37
N ARG A 160 -4.33 11.64 -19.91
CA ARG A 160 -5.79 11.54 -20.10
C ARG A 160 -6.52 11.60 -18.76
N ARG A 161 -6.06 10.86 -17.76
CA ARG A 161 -6.62 10.89 -16.40
C ARG A 161 -5.52 11.13 -15.40
N ARG A 162 -5.85 11.84 -14.34
CA ARG A 162 -4.91 12.12 -13.26
C ARG A 162 -5.62 12.10 -11.93
N LEU A 163 -5.05 11.35 -10.99
CA LEU A 163 -5.52 11.26 -9.63
C LEU A 163 -4.39 11.59 -8.65
N VAL A 164 -4.61 12.56 -7.79
CA VAL A 164 -3.72 12.88 -6.67
C VAL A 164 -4.23 12.14 -5.43
N VAL A 165 -3.38 11.35 -4.80
CA VAL A 165 -3.72 10.59 -3.58
C VAL A 165 -2.99 11.17 -2.38
N SER A 166 -3.75 11.51 -1.33
CA SER A 166 -3.25 12.01 -0.05
C SER A 166 -3.70 11.17 1.13
N PHE A 167 -2.87 11.11 2.17
CA PHE A 167 -3.14 10.40 3.41
C PHE A 167 -3.08 11.39 4.58
N PHE A 168 -4.16 11.48 5.33
CA PHE A 168 -4.31 12.41 6.45
C PHE A 168 -4.55 11.69 7.77
N SER A 169 -4.15 12.33 8.86
CA SER A 169 -4.34 11.84 10.21
C SER A 169 -4.72 13.00 11.15
N PRO A 170 -5.52 12.76 12.21
CA PRO A 170 -5.93 13.82 13.14
C PRO A 170 -4.76 14.49 13.86
N HIS A 171 -3.74 13.72 14.21
CA HIS A 171 -2.62 14.20 15.02
C HIS A 171 -1.77 15.23 14.28
N GLU A 172 -1.56 15.02 12.98
CA GLU A 172 -0.68 15.86 12.16
C GLU A 172 -1.46 16.89 11.34
N ASP A 173 -2.61 16.50 10.78
CA ASP A 173 -3.31 17.25 9.73
C ASP A 173 -4.65 17.84 10.22
N GLY A 174 -4.99 17.63 11.50
CA GLY A 174 -6.27 18.04 12.09
C GLY A 174 -6.19 19.37 12.85
N ARG A 175 -6.93 19.45 13.96
CA ARG A 175 -7.01 20.67 14.81
C ARG A 175 -5.64 21.17 15.29
N GLY A 176 -4.68 20.26 15.52
CA GLY A 176 -3.33 20.62 15.93
C GLY A 176 -2.62 21.52 14.91
N GLN A 177 -2.82 21.26 13.61
CA GLN A 177 -2.27 22.07 12.53
C GLN A 177 -2.83 23.49 12.57
N LEU A 178 -4.16 23.63 12.73
CA LEU A 178 -4.81 24.94 12.83
C LEU A 178 -4.29 25.75 14.02
N VAL A 179 -4.15 25.11 15.19
CA VAL A 179 -3.58 25.74 16.38
C VAL A 179 -2.12 26.16 16.14
N GLN A 180 -1.35 25.33 15.44
CA GLN A 180 0.04 25.65 15.11
C GLN A 180 0.13 26.83 14.14
N THR A 181 -0.71 26.88 13.10
CA THR A 181 -0.79 28.03 12.17
C THR A 181 -1.16 29.31 12.92
N ALA A 182 -2.16 29.26 13.80
CA ALA A 182 -2.54 30.42 14.62
C ALA A 182 -1.39 30.87 15.53
N ARG A 183 -0.68 29.93 16.17
CA ARG A 183 0.49 30.23 16.99
C ARG A 183 1.62 30.87 16.16
N THR A 184 1.92 30.34 14.99
CA THR A 184 2.94 30.88 14.08
C THR A 184 2.59 32.28 13.62
N MET A 185 1.34 32.54 13.24
CA MET A 185 0.88 33.89 12.89
C MET A 185 0.98 34.86 14.07
N GLY A 186 0.60 34.42 15.28
CA GLY A 186 0.75 35.23 16.48
C GLY A 186 2.21 35.55 16.81
N GLN A 187 3.14 34.62 16.55
CA GLN A 187 4.58 34.88 16.68
C GLN A 187 5.07 35.85 15.61
N GLU A 188 4.66 35.70 14.35
CA GLU A 188 5.01 36.61 13.27
C GLU A 188 4.49 38.03 13.48
N LEU A 189 3.32 38.18 14.10
CA LEU A 189 2.80 39.48 14.53
C LEU A 189 3.67 40.11 15.63
N ARG A 190 4.15 39.32 16.59
CA ARG A 190 5.06 39.79 17.65
C ARG A 190 6.45 40.14 17.12
N ASP A 191 6.93 39.39 16.14
CA ASP A 191 8.21 39.61 15.46
C ASP A 191 8.15 40.79 14.47
N GLY A 192 6.97 41.38 14.25
CA GLY A 192 6.76 42.50 13.31
C GLY A 192 6.79 42.09 11.83
N ARG A 193 6.68 40.79 11.51
CA ARG A 193 6.55 40.31 10.11
C ARG A 193 5.14 40.52 9.56
N ILE A 194 4.13 40.52 10.44
CA ILE A 194 2.77 40.94 10.16
C ILE A 194 2.60 42.31 10.82
N GLY A 195 2.14 43.31 10.07
CA GLY A 195 2.11 44.70 10.53
C GLY A 195 1.01 44.97 11.54
N SER A 196 -0.20 44.47 11.28
CA SER A 196 -1.37 44.65 12.14
C SER A 196 -2.12 43.34 12.36
N SER A 197 -2.87 43.25 13.46
CA SER A 197 -3.83 42.16 13.67
C SER A 197 -4.94 42.12 12.61
N GLU A 198 -5.20 43.24 11.93
CA GLU A 198 -6.17 43.34 10.84
C GLU A 198 -5.72 42.60 9.58
N ASP A 199 -4.41 42.40 9.41
CA ASP A 199 -3.84 41.64 8.29
C ASP A 199 -4.09 40.13 8.43
N ILE A 200 -4.53 39.67 9.61
CA ILE A 200 -4.89 38.27 9.86
C ILE A 200 -6.33 38.05 9.37
N THR A 201 -6.48 38.00 8.05
CA THR A 201 -7.77 37.73 7.40
C THR A 201 -7.98 36.24 7.13
N ILE A 202 -9.21 35.86 6.80
CA ILE A 202 -9.55 34.47 6.44
C ILE A 202 -8.69 34.00 5.27
N GLU A 203 -8.44 34.85 4.27
CA GLU A 203 -7.64 34.54 3.10
C GLU A 203 -6.18 34.25 3.45
N THR A 204 -5.63 34.93 4.47
CA THR A 204 -4.26 34.66 4.92
C THR A 204 -4.13 33.30 5.60
N VAL A 205 -5.13 32.90 6.40
CA VAL A 205 -5.18 31.59 7.06
C VAL A 205 -5.36 30.50 6.02
N ASP A 206 -6.31 30.69 5.12
CA ASP A 206 -6.64 29.78 4.02
C ASP A 206 -5.45 29.57 3.07
N ARG A 207 -4.71 30.63 2.72
CA ARG A 207 -3.44 30.52 1.99
C ARG A 207 -2.41 29.68 2.73
N ARG A 208 -2.21 29.89 4.04
CA ARG A 208 -1.26 29.07 4.82
C ARG A 208 -1.66 27.60 4.89
N GLN A 209 -2.96 27.32 4.93
CA GLN A 209 -3.48 25.96 4.90
C GLN A 209 -3.27 25.31 3.53
N ARG A 210 -3.60 26.02 2.44
CA ARG A 210 -3.32 25.56 1.07
C ARG A 210 -1.83 25.25 0.86
N ASP A 211 -0.95 26.17 1.27
CA ASP A 211 0.50 25.98 1.19
C ASP A 211 0.93 24.70 1.94
N HIS A 212 0.35 24.46 3.12
CA HIS A 212 0.62 23.27 3.92
C HIS A 212 0.14 21.97 3.25
N PHE A 213 -1.05 22.00 2.65
CA PHE A 213 -1.67 20.86 1.97
C PHE A 213 -1.34 20.76 0.48
N ARG A 214 -0.35 21.52 -0.01
CA ARG A 214 0.14 21.51 -1.40
C ARG A 214 -0.95 21.86 -2.43
N ASP A 215 -1.78 22.84 -2.12
CA ASP A 215 -2.89 23.31 -2.97
C ASP A 215 -3.88 22.18 -3.35
N VAL A 216 -4.03 21.16 -2.51
CA VAL A 216 -5.13 20.21 -2.64
C VAL A 216 -6.43 20.99 -2.41
N PRO A 217 -7.40 20.93 -3.35
CA PRO A 217 -8.68 21.62 -3.20
C PRO A 217 -9.46 21.08 -2.01
N ASP A 218 -10.51 21.80 -1.60
CA ASP A 218 -11.42 21.32 -0.57
C ASP A 218 -12.27 20.14 -1.06
N PRO A 219 -12.63 19.20 -0.17
CA PRO A 219 -13.40 18.02 -0.55
C PRO A 219 -14.85 18.37 -0.91
N ASP A 220 -15.28 17.91 -2.09
CA ASP A 220 -16.68 17.99 -2.52
C ASP A 220 -17.55 16.94 -1.82
N LEU A 221 -16.95 15.79 -1.46
CA LEU A 221 -17.62 14.64 -0.87
C LEU A 221 -16.68 13.92 0.12
N ALA A 222 -17.24 13.42 1.22
CA ALA A 222 -16.53 12.67 2.25
C ALA A 222 -17.30 11.43 2.72
#